data_AF-A0A2G9V3Z4-F1
#
_entry.id   AF-A0A2G9V3Z4-F1
#
_cell.length_a   1.000
_cell.length_b   1.000
_cell.length_c   1.000
_cell.angle_alpha   90.00
_cell.angle_beta   90.00
_cell.angle_gamma   90.00
#
_symmetry.space_group_name_H-M   'P 1'
#
loop_
_entity.id
_entity.type
_entity.pdbx_description
1 polymer ?
#
loop_
_entity_poly.entity_id
_entity_poly.type
_entity_poly.pdbx_seq_one_letter_code
_entity_poly.pdbx_strand_id
1 'polypeptide(L)'
;MRLVLLPLLTLLVVKVVVADEDYYKTLGVEKDADDRTIRRAFKKLAIQKHPDKNTQNPNAHAEFVKINKAYEVLKDEEMRKRYDQYGEKGLEDGFQGGNNYQSWQFYNENFGIYDDDVEIVTLNRADFQRLVTQSSEMWFINFYSTYCSHCHQLAPTGEFYNGVRDVELLQEFIMQRMTSEVLHLTSDNIESLTTTWQPYDSRPWIIDFCDRSDSCLSSVNRRKLAAMLDGLVNVGSVDCTSKGDSALCERLDVTSGVRYYPTQNVDKDHEKVMSSLDPKELVEEALSYVDDLEEIEEKDIHELLEEESANMPTAVWFVPNKESLKERKDYKRLPLLLPDVKVGANK
;
A
#
# COMPACT_ATOMS: atom_id res chain seq x y z
N MET A 1 -24.38 82.11 -19.77
CA MET A 1 -25.39 81.38 -18.95
C MET A 1 -26.12 80.43 -19.89
N ARG A 2 -26.16 79.10 -19.75
CA ARG A 2 -25.61 78.12 -18.80
C ARG A 2 -25.32 76.85 -19.65
N LEU A 3 -24.12 76.28 -19.58
CA LEU A 3 -23.88 74.90 -20.05
C LEU A 3 -24.53 73.96 -19.02
N VAL A 4 -25.42 73.09 -19.47
CA VAL A 4 -25.99 72.02 -18.65
C VAL A 4 -25.18 70.76 -18.95
N LEU A 5 -24.28 70.38 -18.03
CA LEU A 5 -23.66 69.05 -18.03
C LEU A 5 -24.72 68.02 -17.62
N LEU A 6 -25.06 67.10 -18.52
CA LEU A 6 -25.72 65.85 -18.17
C LEU A 6 -24.66 64.86 -17.67
N PRO A 7 -24.77 64.31 -16.44
CA PRO A 7 -23.88 63.25 -16.01
C PRO A 7 -24.30 61.96 -16.71
N LEU A 8 -23.35 61.37 -17.43
CA LEU A 8 -23.43 60.02 -17.98
C LEU A 8 -23.61 59.04 -16.81
N LEU A 9 -24.83 58.54 -16.60
CA LEU A 9 -25.08 57.45 -15.66
C LEU A 9 -24.59 56.15 -16.32
N THR A 10 -23.29 55.86 -16.22
CA THR A 10 -22.75 54.54 -16.57
C THR A 10 -23.24 53.55 -15.53
N LEU A 11 -24.27 52.78 -15.90
CA LEU A 11 -24.75 51.63 -15.15
C LEU A 11 -23.62 50.59 -15.09
N LEU A 12 -22.85 50.60 -14.00
CA LEU A 12 -21.82 49.60 -13.75
C LEU A 12 -22.53 48.32 -13.31
N VAL A 13 -22.84 47.46 -14.28
CA VAL A 13 -23.33 46.10 -14.03
C VAL A 13 -22.16 45.33 -13.43
N VAL A 14 -22.08 45.30 -12.10
CA VAL A 14 -21.23 44.35 -11.39
C VAL A 14 -21.80 42.97 -11.68
N LYS A 15 -21.17 42.24 -12.61
CA LYS A 15 -21.37 40.80 -12.69
C LYS A 15 -20.86 40.23 -11.37
N VAL A 16 -21.77 39.86 -10.49
CA VAL A 16 -21.47 38.96 -9.38
C VAL A 16 -21.04 37.64 -10.04
N VAL A 17 -19.74 37.40 -10.09
CA VAL A 17 -19.21 36.07 -10.36
C VAL A 17 -19.57 35.27 -9.12
N VAL A 18 -20.66 34.51 -9.21
CA VAL A 18 -20.92 33.42 -8.26
C VAL A 18 -19.72 32.50 -8.42
N ALA A 19 -18.84 32.49 -7.41
CA ALA A 19 -17.76 31.51 -7.36
C ALA A 19 -18.43 30.14 -7.27
N ASP A 20 -18.25 29.34 -8.30
CA ASP A 20 -18.66 27.94 -8.32
C ASP A 20 -18.09 27.28 -7.05
N GLU A 21 -18.93 26.63 -6.25
CA GLU A 21 -18.49 26.06 -4.97
C GLU A 21 -17.50 24.93 -5.25
N ASP A 22 -16.24 25.18 -4.88
CA ASP A 22 -15.16 24.22 -5.03
C ASP A 22 -15.32 23.10 -3.99
N TYR A 23 -15.70 21.90 -4.42
CA TYR A 23 -15.97 20.76 -3.55
C TYR A 23 -14.77 20.34 -2.71
N TYR A 24 -13.56 20.51 -3.23
CA TYR A 24 -12.34 20.26 -2.48
C TYR A 24 -12.19 21.25 -1.33
N LYS A 25 -12.45 22.54 -1.58
CA LYS A 25 -12.49 23.57 -0.52
C LYS A 25 -13.63 23.35 0.47
N THR A 26 -14.79 22.88 0.01
CA THR A 26 -15.92 22.53 0.89
C THR A 26 -15.54 21.44 1.89
N LEU A 27 -14.75 20.45 1.46
CA LEU A 27 -14.21 19.41 2.35
C LEU A 27 -12.92 19.81 3.07
N GLY A 28 -12.25 20.89 2.63
CA GLY A 28 -10.98 21.34 3.19
C GLY A 28 -9.80 20.44 2.82
N VAL A 29 -9.80 19.91 1.59
CA VAL A 29 -8.75 19.05 1.03
C VAL A 29 -8.18 19.63 -0.25
N GLU A 30 -6.98 19.20 -0.62
CA GLU A 30 -6.37 19.54 -1.91
C GLU A 30 -7.01 18.74 -3.05
N LYS A 31 -6.85 19.22 -4.29
CA LYS A 31 -7.44 18.59 -5.48
C LYS A 31 -6.89 17.18 -5.77
N ASP A 32 -5.65 16.92 -5.36
CA ASP A 32 -4.95 15.65 -5.48
C ASP A 32 -5.18 14.70 -4.29
N ALA A 33 -6.05 15.07 -3.33
CA ALA A 33 -6.36 14.24 -2.17
C ALA A 33 -6.87 12.84 -2.58
N ASP A 34 -6.35 11.80 -1.94
CA ASP A 34 -6.81 10.44 -2.14
C ASP A 34 -8.19 10.20 -1.50
N ASP A 35 -8.83 9.10 -1.88
CA ASP A 35 -10.18 8.74 -1.40
C ASP A 35 -10.24 8.66 0.14
N ARG A 36 -9.16 8.20 0.78
CA ARG A 36 -9.06 8.09 2.24
C ARG A 36 -9.07 9.48 2.88
N THR A 37 -8.30 10.42 2.36
CA THR A 37 -8.22 11.80 2.83
C THR A 37 -9.56 12.49 2.68
N ILE A 38 -10.24 12.30 1.54
CA ILE A 38 -11.59 12.80 1.29
C ILE A 38 -12.58 12.24 2.31
N ARG A 39 -12.59 10.91 2.55
CA ARG A 39 -13.48 10.28 3.54
C ARG A 39 -13.21 10.77 4.96
N ARG A 40 -11.94 10.90 5.37
CA ARG A 40 -11.58 11.40 6.71
C ARG A 40 -11.99 12.86 6.91
N ALA A 41 -11.75 13.70 5.91
CA ALA A 41 -12.18 15.10 5.92
C ALA A 41 -13.70 15.21 6.01
N PHE A 42 -14.42 14.45 5.19
CA PHE A 42 -15.88 14.37 5.26
C PHE A 42 -16.37 13.85 6.62
N LYS A 43 -15.80 12.77 7.18
CA LYS A 43 -16.18 12.23 8.50
C LYS A 43 -16.08 13.30 9.59
N LYS A 44 -14.97 14.04 9.61
CA LYS A 44 -14.72 15.13 10.56
C LYS A 44 -15.80 16.22 10.43
N LEU A 45 -16.08 16.67 9.20
CA LEU A 45 -17.12 17.66 8.96
C LEU A 45 -18.51 17.11 9.29
N ALA A 46 -18.80 15.86 8.95
CA ALA A 46 -20.07 15.23 9.19
C ALA A 46 -20.39 15.19 10.69
N ILE A 47 -19.44 14.77 11.53
CA ILE A 47 -19.61 14.74 12.99
C ILE A 47 -19.80 16.16 13.56
N GLN A 48 -19.07 17.15 13.05
CA GLN A 48 -19.11 18.53 13.57
C GLN A 48 -20.34 19.32 13.12
N LYS A 49 -20.76 19.14 11.87
CA LYS A 49 -21.77 19.95 11.19
C LYS A 49 -23.13 19.25 11.05
N HIS A 50 -23.27 18.02 11.55
CA HIS A 50 -24.54 17.30 11.46
C HIS A 50 -25.70 18.11 12.06
N PRO A 51 -26.86 18.17 11.39
CA PRO A 51 -28.03 18.90 11.89
C PRO A 51 -28.48 18.46 13.29
N ASP A 52 -28.45 17.15 13.58
CA ASP A 52 -28.79 16.60 14.91
C ASP A 52 -27.98 17.20 16.08
N LYS A 53 -26.73 17.64 15.84
CA LYS A 53 -25.88 18.27 16.86
C LYS A 53 -25.88 19.78 16.79
N ASN A 54 -26.48 20.35 15.74
CA ASN A 54 -26.49 21.78 15.44
C ASN A 54 -27.92 22.33 15.37
N THR A 55 -28.80 21.88 16.27
CA THR A 55 -30.25 22.20 16.27
C THR A 55 -30.57 23.68 16.43
N GLN A 56 -29.63 24.48 16.96
CA GLN A 56 -29.78 25.92 17.12
C GLN A 56 -29.40 26.72 15.86
N ASN A 57 -28.74 26.10 14.88
CA ASN A 57 -28.43 26.74 13.60
C ASN A 57 -29.56 26.44 12.60
N PRO A 58 -30.37 27.45 12.19
CA PRO A 58 -31.46 27.24 11.23
C PRO A 58 -30.95 26.79 9.84
N ASN A 59 -29.67 27.03 9.53
CA ASN A 59 -29.05 26.65 8.26
C ASN A 59 -28.29 25.32 8.32
N ALA A 60 -28.29 24.61 9.46
CA ALA A 60 -27.48 23.39 9.64
C ALA A 60 -27.74 22.33 8.56
N HIS A 61 -29.01 22.13 8.19
CA HIS A 61 -29.37 21.19 7.13
C HIS A 61 -28.80 21.63 5.77
N ALA A 62 -28.98 22.89 5.38
CA ALA A 62 -28.47 23.40 4.11
C ALA A 62 -26.93 23.36 4.03
N GLU A 63 -26.24 23.69 5.12
CA GLU A 63 -24.78 23.56 5.21
C GLU A 63 -24.34 22.10 5.06
N PHE A 64 -25.01 21.17 5.74
CA PHE A 64 -24.68 19.76 5.66
C PHE A 64 -24.95 19.16 4.28
N VAL A 65 -26.03 19.56 3.62
CA VAL A 65 -26.35 19.12 2.25
C VAL A 65 -25.22 19.49 1.29
N LYS A 66 -24.61 20.67 1.42
CA LYS A 66 -23.43 21.07 0.62
C LYS A 66 -22.23 20.18 0.87
N ILE A 67 -21.92 19.90 2.14
CA ILE A 67 -20.82 19.03 2.54
C ILE A 67 -21.04 17.60 1.99
N ASN A 68 -22.25 17.08 2.15
CA ASN A 68 -22.60 15.74 1.67
C ASN A 68 -22.57 15.66 0.15
N LYS A 69 -23.06 16.68 -0.57
CA LYS A 69 -22.98 16.75 -2.03
C LYS A 69 -21.53 16.74 -2.52
N ALA A 70 -20.66 17.55 -1.92
CA ALA A 70 -19.23 17.56 -2.24
C ALA A 70 -18.60 16.17 -2.05
N TYR A 71 -18.90 15.51 -0.93
CA TYR A 71 -18.42 14.16 -0.68
C TYR A 71 -18.97 13.12 -1.67
N GLU A 72 -20.27 13.15 -1.98
CA GLU A 72 -20.89 12.21 -2.92
C GLU A 72 -20.28 12.28 -4.31
N VAL A 73 -19.90 13.48 -4.77
CA VAL A 73 -19.23 13.69 -6.06
C VAL A 73 -17.78 13.27 -6.00
N LEU A 74 -17.04 13.69 -4.95
CA LEU A 74 -15.60 13.43 -4.86
C LEU A 74 -15.24 11.98 -4.53
N LYS A 75 -16.15 11.21 -3.90
CA LYS A 75 -15.92 9.78 -3.58
C LYS A 75 -16.10 8.85 -4.78
N ASP A 76 -16.78 9.31 -5.83
CA ASP A 76 -17.07 8.52 -7.01
C ASP A 76 -16.12 8.94 -8.14
N GLU A 77 -15.34 8.00 -8.64
CA GLU A 77 -14.26 8.29 -9.59
C GLU A 77 -14.79 8.94 -10.89
N GLU A 78 -15.93 8.49 -11.41
CA GLU A 78 -16.51 9.03 -12.64
C GLU A 78 -17.07 10.44 -12.41
N MET A 79 -17.78 10.67 -11.30
CA MET A 79 -18.30 11.98 -10.95
C MET A 79 -17.19 12.97 -10.64
N ARG A 80 -16.16 12.57 -9.89
CA ARG A 80 -14.98 13.38 -9.61
C ARG A 80 -14.28 13.79 -10.90
N LYS A 81 -14.08 12.85 -11.83
CA LYS A 81 -13.47 13.14 -13.14
C LYS A 81 -14.30 14.12 -13.97
N ARG A 82 -15.63 13.96 -14.01
CA ARG A 82 -16.52 14.92 -14.69
C ARG A 82 -16.48 16.31 -14.04
N TYR A 83 -16.52 16.36 -12.71
CA TYR A 83 -16.39 17.59 -11.94
C TYR A 83 -15.06 18.29 -12.20
N ASP A 84 -13.95 17.55 -12.23
CA ASP A 84 -12.62 18.11 -12.49
C ASP A 84 -12.48 18.70 -13.90
N GLN A 85 -13.20 18.14 -14.89
CA GLN A 85 -13.18 18.58 -16.28
C GLN A 85 -14.11 19.76 -16.55
N TYR A 86 -15.29 19.78 -15.95
CA TYR A 86 -16.39 20.65 -16.37
C TYR A 86 -17.03 21.44 -15.21
N GLY A 87 -16.54 21.28 -13.98
CA GLY A 87 -17.14 21.83 -12.78
C GLY A 87 -18.50 21.19 -12.48
N GLU A 88 -19.32 21.88 -11.68
CA GLU A 88 -20.65 21.39 -11.31
C GLU A 88 -21.57 21.21 -12.53
N LYS A 89 -21.33 21.97 -13.62
CA LYS A 89 -22.09 21.89 -14.87
C LYS A 89 -21.89 20.58 -15.65
N GLY A 90 -20.83 19.83 -15.38
CA GLY A 90 -20.60 18.52 -15.99
C GLY A 90 -21.21 17.35 -15.25
N LEU A 91 -21.76 17.59 -14.06
CA LEU A 91 -22.59 16.63 -13.37
C LEU A 91 -23.96 16.60 -14.06
N GLU A 92 -24.54 15.41 -14.26
CA GLU A 92 -25.78 15.24 -15.02
C GLU A 92 -26.87 16.23 -14.60
N ASP A 93 -27.66 16.72 -15.56
CA ASP A 93 -28.84 17.57 -15.34
C ASP A 93 -29.83 16.85 -14.41
N GLY A 94 -29.70 17.05 -13.09
CA GLY A 94 -30.52 16.38 -12.09
C GLY A 94 -29.78 15.69 -10.94
N PHE A 95 -28.45 15.81 -10.80
CA PHE A 95 -27.76 15.33 -9.59
C PHE A 95 -28.21 16.15 -8.35
N GLN A 96 -29.28 15.67 -7.70
CA GLN A 96 -29.83 16.17 -6.42
C GLN A 96 -29.17 15.49 -5.21
N GLY A 97 -27.88 15.16 -5.34
CA GLY A 97 -27.08 14.61 -4.25
C GLY A 97 -27.00 15.57 -3.05
N GLY A 98 -26.76 15.02 -1.87
CA GLY A 98 -26.60 15.77 -0.62
C GLY A 98 -27.77 15.67 0.35
N ASN A 99 -29.01 15.44 -0.11
CA ASN A 99 -30.19 15.36 0.78
C ASN A 99 -30.32 14.03 1.53
N ASN A 100 -29.74 12.96 0.98
CA ASN A 100 -29.74 11.64 1.62
C ASN A 100 -28.44 11.47 2.41
N TYR A 101 -28.50 11.74 3.71
CA TYR A 101 -27.41 11.48 4.64
C TYR A 101 -27.84 10.60 5.80
N GLN A 102 -26.87 9.95 6.43
CA GLN A 102 -27.09 9.04 7.54
C GLN A 102 -27.16 9.79 8.86
N SER A 103 -27.55 9.12 9.95
CA SER A 103 -27.59 9.74 11.27
C SER A 103 -26.20 10.16 11.77
N TRP A 104 -26.15 11.12 12.70
CA TRP A 104 -24.89 11.50 13.34
C TRP A 104 -24.16 10.29 13.95
N GLN A 105 -24.92 9.38 14.58
CA GLN A 105 -24.39 8.17 15.20
C GLN A 105 -23.67 7.27 14.19
N PHE A 106 -24.21 7.15 12.98
CA PHE A 106 -23.56 6.39 11.91
C PHE A 106 -22.21 6.99 11.54
N TYR A 107 -22.14 8.31 11.31
CA TYR A 107 -20.87 8.96 10.96
C TYR A 107 -19.83 8.89 12.08
N ASN A 108 -20.28 8.89 13.33
CA ASN A 108 -19.42 8.78 14.50
C ASN A 108 -18.85 7.36 14.67
N GLU A 109 -19.66 6.32 14.50
CA GLU A 109 -19.29 4.95 14.91
C GLU A 109 -19.02 3.98 13.75
N ASN A 110 -19.65 4.19 12.60
CA ASN A 110 -19.71 3.19 11.53
C ASN A 110 -19.14 3.67 10.19
N PHE A 111 -18.95 4.97 10.01
CA PHE A 111 -18.36 5.51 8.80
C PHE A 111 -16.83 5.47 8.85
N GLY A 112 -16.21 4.93 7.79
CA GLY A 112 -14.75 4.88 7.66
C GLY A 112 -14.07 4.08 8.76
N ILE A 113 -14.59 2.90 9.11
CA ILE A 113 -14.11 2.10 10.26
C ILE A 113 -12.63 1.72 10.19
N TYR A 114 -12.06 1.66 8.98
CA TYR A 114 -10.65 1.35 8.73
C TYR A 114 -9.84 2.56 8.26
N ASP A 115 -10.45 3.75 8.19
CA ASP A 115 -9.79 4.93 7.64
C ASP A 115 -8.63 5.44 8.51
N ASP A 116 -8.48 4.96 9.75
CA ASP A 116 -7.34 5.27 10.61
C ASP A 116 -6.29 4.13 10.68
N ASP A 117 -6.61 2.94 10.17
CA ASP A 117 -5.72 1.77 10.15
C ASP A 117 -4.82 1.80 8.91
N VAL A 118 -3.57 2.24 9.04
CA VAL A 118 -2.68 2.43 7.87
C VAL A 118 -2.36 1.14 7.11
N GLU A 119 -2.43 -0.01 7.78
CA GLU A 119 -2.18 -1.32 7.19
C GLU A 119 -3.39 -1.86 6.39
N ILE A 120 -4.58 -1.24 6.50
CA ILE A 120 -5.79 -1.69 5.80
C ILE A 120 -6.03 -0.85 4.55
N VAL A 121 -6.03 -1.53 3.39
CA VAL A 121 -6.41 -0.92 2.12
C VAL A 121 -7.92 -1.03 1.94
N THR A 122 -8.61 0.11 1.96
CA THR A 122 -10.05 0.19 1.66
C THR A 122 -10.26 0.20 0.15
N LEU A 123 -10.85 -0.86 -0.39
CA LEU A 123 -11.10 -1.02 -1.82
C LEU A 123 -12.46 -0.46 -2.22
N ASN A 124 -12.48 0.36 -3.28
CA ASN A 124 -13.71 0.68 -4.01
C ASN A 124 -13.90 -0.31 -5.18
N ARG A 125 -14.97 -0.13 -5.98
CA ARG A 125 -15.28 -1.04 -7.10
C ARG A 125 -14.20 -1.03 -8.20
N ALA A 126 -13.66 0.14 -8.53
CA ALA A 126 -12.63 0.28 -9.56
C ALA A 126 -11.31 -0.33 -9.11
N ASP A 127 -10.90 -0.03 -7.87
CA ASP A 127 -9.69 -0.57 -7.26
C ASP A 127 -9.75 -2.07 -7.06
N PHE A 128 -10.89 -2.64 -6.67
CA PHE A 128 -11.03 -4.08 -6.50
C PHE A 128 -10.69 -4.84 -7.78
N GLN A 129 -11.20 -4.39 -8.93
CA GLN A 129 -10.92 -5.07 -10.19
C GLN A 129 -9.44 -5.02 -10.56
N ARG A 130 -8.83 -3.84 -10.43
CA ARG A 130 -7.43 -3.60 -10.80
C ARG A 130 -6.43 -4.24 -9.83
N LEU A 131 -6.63 -4.05 -8.53
CA LEU A 131 -5.69 -4.46 -7.48
C LEU A 131 -5.85 -5.93 -7.07
N VAL A 132 -7.07 -6.48 -7.15
CA VAL A 132 -7.34 -7.84 -6.65
C VAL A 132 -7.51 -8.82 -7.81
N THR A 133 -8.38 -8.49 -8.77
CA THR A 133 -8.76 -9.47 -9.81
C THR A 133 -7.71 -9.60 -10.91
N GLN A 134 -6.97 -8.51 -11.19
CA GLN A 134 -5.96 -8.44 -12.25
C GLN A 134 -4.52 -8.51 -11.73
N SER A 135 -4.33 -8.59 -10.41
CA SER A 135 -3.02 -8.71 -9.77
C SER A 135 -2.68 -10.16 -9.48
N SER A 136 -1.39 -10.49 -9.47
CA SER A 136 -0.86 -11.75 -8.95
C SER A 136 -0.67 -11.74 -7.43
N GLU A 137 -0.91 -10.60 -6.77
CA GLU A 137 -0.80 -10.47 -5.33
C GLU A 137 -1.90 -11.23 -4.59
N MET A 138 -1.55 -11.78 -3.42
CA MET A 138 -2.50 -12.43 -2.54
C MET A 138 -3.24 -11.40 -1.69
N TRP A 139 -4.57 -11.44 -1.71
CA TRP A 139 -5.42 -10.56 -0.92
C TRP A 139 -6.27 -11.32 0.09
N PHE A 140 -6.30 -10.84 1.33
CA PHE A 140 -7.26 -11.29 2.34
C PHE A 140 -8.26 -10.17 2.62
N ILE A 141 -9.48 -10.33 2.13
CA ILE A 141 -10.45 -9.23 2.03
C ILE A 141 -11.61 -9.44 2.97
N ASN A 142 -11.84 -8.45 3.84
CA ASN A 142 -13.05 -8.41 4.65
C ASN A 142 -14.17 -7.65 3.91
N PHE A 143 -15.06 -8.40 3.26
CA PHE A 143 -16.32 -7.83 2.76
C PHE A 143 -17.26 -7.58 3.93
N TYR A 144 -17.49 -6.29 4.23
CA TYR A 144 -18.30 -5.87 5.36
C TYR A 144 -19.46 -4.96 4.94
N SER A 145 -20.50 -4.95 5.77
CA SER A 145 -21.53 -3.93 5.75
C SER A 145 -21.69 -3.38 7.16
N THR A 146 -21.70 -2.06 7.29
CA THR A 146 -21.80 -1.34 8.57
C THR A 146 -23.07 -1.64 9.35
N TYR A 147 -24.11 -2.16 8.68
CA TYR A 147 -25.40 -2.49 9.29
C TYR A 147 -25.66 -4.00 9.34
N CYS A 148 -24.69 -4.82 8.92
CA CYS A 148 -24.90 -6.24 8.79
C CYS A 148 -23.60 -7.02 9.01
N SER A 149 -23.47 -7.57 10.21
CA SER A 149 -22.34 -8.42 10.63
C SER A 149 -22.21 -9.73 9.84
N HIS A 150 -23.23 -10.09 9.07
CA HIS A 150 -23.34 -11.37 8.35
C HIS A 150 -23.47 -11.23 6.82
N CYS A 151 -23.38 -10.02 6.26
CA CYS A 151 -23.56 -9.79 4.83
C CYS A 151 -22.26 -10.09 4.05
N HIS A 152 -21.90 -11.37 3.97
CA HIS A 152 -20.71 -11.85 3.25
C HIS A 152 -20.97 -12.18 1.77
N GLN A 153 -22.24 -12.14 1.34
CA GLN A 153 -22.65 -12.50 -0.03
C GLN A 153 -22.26 -11.46 -1.10
N LEU A 154 -21.44 -10.47 -0.77
CA LEU A 154 -20.99 -9.43 -1.70
C LEU A 154 -19.70 -9.81 -2.45
N ALA A 155 -19.01 -10.86 -2.04
CA ALA A 155 -17.80 -11.31 -2.73
C ALA A 155 -18.18 -12.04 -4.04
N PRO A 156 -17.68 -11.59 -5.21
CA PRO A 156 -18.08 -12.16 -6.50
C PRO A 156 -17.55 -13.58 -6.71
N THR A 157 -16.33 -13.86 -6.23
CA THR A 157 -15.59 -15.12 -6.42
C THR A 157 -14.46 -15.21 -5.39
N GLY A 158 -13.99 -16.42 -5.07
CA GLY A 158 -12.78 -16.63 -4.27
C GLY A 158 -12.87 -17.82 -3.32
N GLU A 159 -11.83 -18.00 -2.52
CA GLU A 159 -11.86 -18.92 -1.39
C GLU A 159 -12.35 -18.19 -0.12
N PHE A 160 -13.24 -18.84 0.63
CA PHE A 160 -13.93 -18.23 1.75
C PHE A 160 -13.46 -18.79 3.09
N TYR A 161 -13.06 -17.90 4.01
CA TYR A 161 -12.87 -18.27 5.40
C TYR A 161 -14.23 -18.37 6.11
N ASN A 162 -14.62 -19.59 6.47
CA ASN A 162 -15.89 -19.89 7.14
C ASN A 162 -15.72 -20.23 8.64
N GLY A 163 -14.51 -20.10 9.18
CA GLY A 163 -14.19 -20.39 10.56
C GLY A 163 -14.55 -19.25 11.53
N VAL A 164 -14.18 -19.44 12.80
CA VAL A 164 -14.30 -18.40 13.83
C VAL A 164 -13.31 -17.27 13.54
N ARG A 165 -13.73 -16.01 13.61
CA ARG A 165 -12.87 -14.85 13.37
C ARG A 165 -11.92 -14.57 14.53
N ASP A 166 -11.05 -15.52 14.78
CA ASP A 166 -9.94 -15.43 15.72
C ASP A 166 -8.64 -15.13 14.95
N VAL A 167 -7.76 -14.31 15.52
CA VAL A 167 -6.55 -13.85 14.84
C VAL A 167 -5.63 -15.02 14.50
N GLU A 168 -5.48 -16.00 15.38
CA GLU A 168 -4.59 -17.15 15.16
C GLU A 168 -5.14 -18.04 14.05
N LEU A 169 -6.45 -18.32 14.06
CA LEU A 169 -7.09 -19.15 13.04
C LEU A 169 -7.14 -18.48 11.66
N LEU A 170 -7.29 -17.15 11.62
CA LEU A 170 -7.20 -16.37 10.38
C LEU A 170 -5.78 -16.41 9.83
N GLN A 171 -4.77 -16.24 10.70
CA GLN A 171 -3.37 -16.37 10.30
C GLN A 171 -3.08 -17.78 9.76
N GLU A 172 -3.49 -18.83 10.46
CA GLU A 172 -3.31 -20.20 9.99
C GLU A 172 -3.94 -20.45 8.61
N PHE A 173 -5.16 -19.96 8.40
CA PHE A 173 -5.82 -20.06 7.11
C PHE A 173 -5.01 -19.40 6.00
N ILE A 174 -4.50 -18.18 6.22
CA ILE A 174 -3.68 -17.46 5.24
C ILE A 174 -2.35 -18.20 5.01
N MET A 175 -1.66 -18.58 6.09
CA MET A 175 -0.35 -19.23 6.02
C MET A 175 -0.39 -20.57 5.27
N GLN A 176 -1.50 -21.30 5.30
CA GLN A 176 -1.67 -22.55 4.56
C GLN A 176 -1.76 -22.36 3.04
N ARG A 177 -2.02 -21.14 2.57
CA ARG A 177 -2.17 -20.80 1.15
C ARG A 177 -0.96 -20.07 0.59
N MET A 178 -0.05 -19.65 1.45
CA MET A 178 1.24 -19.09 1.05
C MET A 178 2.09 -20.17 0.40
N THR A 179 2.66 -19.84 -0.76
CA THR A 179 3.52 -20.74 -1.54
C THR A 179 4.98 -20.66 -1.13
N SER A 180 5.35 -19.68 -0.31
CA SER A 180 6.73 -19.38 0.05
C SER A 180 7.29 -20.47 0.97
N GLU A 181 8.43 -21.04 0.59
CA GLU A 181 9.03 -22.19 1.27
C GLU A 181 10.10 -21.74 2.27
N VAL A 182 10.16 -22.43 3.41
CA VAL A 182 11.31 -22.38 4.32
C VAL A 182 12.16 -23.61 4.04
N LEU A 183 13.33 -23.42 3.47
CA LEU A 183 14.20 -24.52 3.07
C LEU A 183 14.97 -25.06 4.27
N HIS A 184 14.98 -26.38 4.43
CA HIS A 184 15.84 -27.02 5.42
C HIS A 184 17.23 -27.22 4.80
N LEU A 185 18.23 -26.56 5.39
CA LEU A 185 19.59 -26.53 4.86
C LEU A 185 20.49 -27.48 5.64
N THR A 186 21.29 -28.23 4.90
CA THR A 186 22.25 -29.20 5.43
C THR A 186 23.61 -28.98 4.76
N SER A 187 24.65 -29.67 5.25
CA SER A 187 25.97 -29.60 4.62
C SER A 187 25.98 -30.11 3.18
N ASP A 188 25.03 -30.98 2.83
CA ASP A 188 24.97 -31.67 1.53
C ASP A 188 24.21 -30.89 0.47
N ASN A 189 23.21 -30.07 0.86
CA ASN A 189 22.36 -29.38 -0.11
C ASN A 189 22.73 -27.91 -0.34
N ILE A 190 23.35 -27.26 0.65
CA ILE A 190 23.47 -25.80 0.65
C ILE A 190 24.25 -25.27 -0.56
N GLU A 191 25.31 -25.95 -0.97
CA GLU A 191 26.13 -25.54 -2.12
C GLU A 191 25.30 -25.53 -3.41
N SER A 192 24.55 -26.60 -3.67
CA SER A 192 23.70 -26.68 -4.87
C SER A 192 22.58 -25.64 -4.85
N LEU A 193 21.95 -25.42 -3.69
CA LEU A 193 20.89 -24.43 -3.50
C LEU A 193 21.39 -23.00 -3.67
N THR A 194 22.63 -22.70 -3.27
CA THR A 194 23.16 -21.33 -3.35
C THR A 194 23.82 -21.00 -4.69
N THR A 195 24.19 -22.01 -5.49
CA THR A 195 24.99 -21.77 -6.71
C THR A 195 24.38 -22.28 -8.02
N THR A 196 23.46 -23.26 -7.97
CA THR A 196 22.96 -23.91 -9.21
C THR A 196 21.45 -24.06 -9.29
N TRP A 197 20.75 -24.12 -8.15
CA TRP A 197 19.33 -24.46 -8.12
C TRP A 197 18.47 -23.20 -8.21
N GLN A 198 17.91 -22.95 -9.39
CA GLN A 198 16.96 -21.86 -9.62
C GLN A 198 15.60 -22.12 -8.94
N PRO A 199 14.98 -21.09 -8.33
CA PRO A 199 15.37 -19.68 -8.35
C PRO A 199 16.34 -19.25 -7.23
N TYR A 200 16.79 -20.19 -6.39
CA TYR A 200 17.47 -19.89 -5.12
C TYR A 200 18.89 -19.35 -5.28
N ASP A 201 19.62 -19.76 -6.31
CA ASP A 201 20.99 -19.36 -6.64
C ASP A 201 21.16 -17.87 -7.03
N SER A 202 20.05 -17.19 -7.36
CA SER A 202 20.03 -15.79 -7.78
C SER A 202 19.70 -14.80 -6.66
N ARG A 203 19.47 -15.29 -5.44
CA ARG A 203 18.96 -14.49 -4.32
C ARG A 203 19.84 -14.62 -3.09
N PRO A 204 19.90 -13.57 -2.25
CA PRO A 204 20.52 -13.67 -0.93
C PRO A 204 19.70 -14.60 -0.02
N TRP A 205 20.30 -14.97 1.11
CA TRP A 205 19.72 -15.90 2.07
C TRP A 205 19.59 -15.27 3.45
N ILE A 206 18.46 -15.53 4.11
CA ILE A 206 18.34 -15.44 5.56
C ILE A 206 18.26 -16.87 6.07
N ILE A 207 19.18 -17.24 6.97
CA ILE A 207 19.24 -18.57 7.55
C ILE A 207 19.08 -18.46 9.05
N ASP A 208 18.08 -19.16 9.57
CA ASP A 208 17.81 -19.32 11.00
C ASP A 208 18.53 -20.57 11.52
N PHE A 209 19.53 -20.37 12.37
CA PHE A 209 20.27 -21.44 13.02
C PHE A 209 19.64 -21.70 14.39
N CYS A 210 18.99 -22.86 14.55
CA CYS A 210 18.38 -23.26 15.80
C CYS A 210 19.27 -24.25 16.53
N ASP A 211 19.61 -23.94 17.79
CA ASP A 211 20.10 -24.92 18.75
C ASP A 211 19.00 -25.29 19.76
N ARG A 212 19.39 -25.86 20.91
CA ARG A 212 18.44 -26.16 21.99
C ARG A 212 18.03 -24.92 22.81
N SER A 213 18.54 -23.74 22.47
CA SER A 213 18.15 -22.49 23.12
C SER A 213 16.95 -21.87 22.40
N ASP A 214 16.18 -21.05 23.10
CA ASP A 214 15.06 -20.29 22.52
C ASP A 214 15.53 -19.08 21.67
N SER A 215 16.78 -19.09 21.18
CA SER A 215 17.40 -17.95 20.48
C SER A 215 17.15 -17.94 18.96
N CYS A 216 16.23 -18.78 18.46
CA CYS A 216 15.93 -18.90 17.04
C CYS A 216 14.46 -18.61 16.73
N LEU A 217 14.11 -18.48 15.45
CA LEU A 217 12.74 -18.14 15.05
C LEU A 217 11.76 -19.28 15.36
N SER A 218 10.50 -18.94 15.58
CA SER A 218 9.43 -19.94 15.58
C SER A 218 9.14 -20.41 14.15
N SER A 219 8.55 -21.61 13.99
CA SER A 219 8.10 -22.11 12.67
C SER A 219 7.10 -21.16 11.99
N VAL A 220 6.27 -20.47 12.78
CA VAL A 220 5.34 -19.46 12.28
C VAL A 220 6.11 -18.23 11.79
N ASN A 221 7.09 -17.74 12.55
CA ASN A 221 7.87 -16.56 12.18
C ASN A 221 8.75 -16.82 10.95
N ARG A 222 9.35 -18.00 10.81
CA ARG A 222 10.09 -18.38 9.59
C ARG A 222 9.20 -18.33 8.34
N ARG A 223 7.99 -18.90 8.43
CA ARG A 223 7.04 -18.87 7.30
C ARG A 223 6.54 -17.46 6.99
N LYS A 224 6.27 -16.65 8.02
CA LYS A 224 5.92 -15.22 7.83
C LYS A 224 7.05 -14.48 7.13
N LEU A 225 8.30 -14.66 7.57
CA LEU A 225 9.47 -14.05 6.95
C LEU A 225 9.65 -14.50 5.49
N ALA A 226 9.51 -15.80 5.22
CA ALA A 226 9.58 -16.36 3.87
C ALA A 226 8.52 -15.75 2.94
N ALA A 227 7.30 -15.57 3.44
CA ALA A 227 6.23 -14.91 2.69
C ALA A 227 6.47 -13.42 2.47
N MET A 228 6.97 -12.71 3.48
CA MET A 228 7.25 -11.27 3.38
C MET A 228 8.41 -10.94 2.43
N LEU A 229 9.34 -11.88 2.24
CA LEU A 229 10.52 -11.74 1.38
C LEU A 229 10.45 -12.64 0.14
N ASP A 230 9.28 -13.19 -0.16
CA ASP A 230 9.10 -14.10 -1.29
C ASP A 230 9.58 -13.42 -2.58
N GLY A 231 10.29 -14.19 -3.40
CA GLY A 231 10.91 -13.66 -4.61
C GLY A 231 12.19 -12.82 -4.41
N LEU A 232 12.43 -12.27 -3.22
CA LEU A 232 13.52 -11.31 -2.96
C LEU A 232 14.68 -11.93 -2.17
N VAL A 233 14.38 -12.68 -1.10
CA VAL A 233 15.39 -13.29 -0.23
C VAL A 233 14.93 -14.70 0.12
N ASN A 234 15.79 -15.69 -0.03
CA ASN A 234 15.49 -17.05 0.36
C ASN A 234 15.50 -17.17 1.88
N VAL A 235 14.58 -17.96 2.44
CA VAL A 235 14.57 -18.23 3.89
C VAL A 235 14.88 -19.70 4.13
N GLY A 236 15.96 -19.94 4.86
CA GLY A 236 16.45 -21.25 5.24
C GLY A 236 16.40 -21.48 6.75
N SER A 237 16.45 -22.74 7.17
CA SER A 237 16.61 -23.13 8.56
C SER A 237 17.61 -24.28 8.69
N VAL A 238 18.42 -24.24 9.74
CA VAL A 238 19.40 -25.28 10.08
C VAL A 238 19.14 -25.73 11.51
N ASP A 239 19.05 -27.04 11.72
CA ASP A 239 18.95 -27.63 13.05
C ASP A 239 20.35 -27.98 13.57
N CYS A 240 20.98 -27.10 14.35
CA CYS A 240 22.31 -27.33 14.89
C CYS A 240 22.34 -28.40 16.00
N THR A 241 21.20 -29.00 16.37
CA THR A 241 21.11 -30.05 17.38
C THR A 241 21.11 -31.46 16.77
N SER A 242 20.68 -31.57 15.52
CA SER A 242 20.69 -32.79 14.72
C SER A 242 22.13 -33.14 14.32
N LYS A 243 22.54 -34.40 14.53
CA LYS A 243 23.90 -34.85 14.18
C LYS A 243 24.25 -34.72 12.70
N GLY A 244 23.25 -34.72 11.82
CA GLY A 244 23.46 -34.56 10.37
C GLY A 244 23.66 -33.11 9.96
N ASP A 245 22.96 -32.20 10.64
CA ASP A 245 22.86 -30.80 10.22
C ASP A 245 23.84 -29.91 11.01
N SER A 246 24.33 -30.37 12.17
CA SER A 246 25.37 -29.69 12.97
C SER A 246 26.67 -29.47 12.19
N ALA A 247 26.97 -30.32 11.19
CA ALA A 247 28.15 -30.15 10.34
C ALA A 247 28.13 -28.80 9.59
N LEU A 248 26.95 -28.30 9.21
CA LEU A 248 26.84 -27.00 8.55
C LEU A 248 27.08 -25.86 9.55
N CYS A 249 26.54 -26.00 10.75
CA CYS A 249 26.75 -25.06 11.86
C CYS A 249 28.23 -24.97 12.26
N GLU A 250 28.91 -26.11 12.34
CA GLU A 250 30.36 -26.19 12.60
C GLU A 250 31.17 -25.55 11.47
N ARG A 251 30.82 -25.82 10.21
CA ARG A 251 31.50 -25.25 9.03
C ARG A 251 31.40 -23.73 8.96
N LEU A 252 30.25 -23.18 9.36
CA LEU A 252 30.00 -21.73 9.36
C LEU A 252 30.39 -21.07 10.69
N ASP A 253 30.81 -21.83 11.70
CA ASP A 253 31.06 -21.33 13.06
C ASP A 253 29.87 -20.52 13.60
N VAL A 254 28.67 -21.11 13.52
CA VAL A 254 27.41 -20.53 14.00
C VAL A 254 26.67 -21.55 14.86
N THR A 255 26.40 -21.22 16.11
CA THR A 255 25.65 -22.09 17.02
C THR A 255 24.16 -21.77 17.03
N SER A 256 23.78 -20.49 16.94
CA SER A 256 22.39 -20.07 16.93
C SER A 256 22.18 -18.64 16.41
N GLY A 257 20.91 -18.35 16.12
CA GLY A 257 20.40 -17.05 15.71
C GLY A 257 20.25 -16.91 14.19
N VAL A 258 19.83 -15.73 13.76
CA VAL A 258 19.52 -15.44 12.36
C VAL A 258 20.72 -14.77 11.69
N ARG A 259 21.05 -15.20 10.46
CA ARG A 259 22.12 -14.62 9.64
C ARG A 259 21.59 -14.27 8.26
N TYR A 260 22.06 -13.15 7.72
CA TYR A 260 21.93 -12.81 6.32
C TYR A 260 23.23 -13.14 5.59
N TYR A 261 23.10 -13.70 4.38
CA TYR A 261 24.20 -14.00 3.47
C TYR A 261 23.88 -13.41 2.09
N PRO A 262 24.82 -12.67 1.46
CA PRO A 262 24.65 -12.20 0.09
C PRO A 262 24.49 -13.35 -0.90
N THR A 263 23.96 -13.05 -2.09
CA THR A 263 23.78 -14.02 -3.19
C THR A 263 25.08 -14.79 -3.44
N GLN A 264 24.98 -16.12 -3.55
CA GLN A 264 26.09 -17.06 -3.77
C GLN A 264 27.20 -17.11 -2.69
N ASN A 265 27.12 -16.29 -1.63
CA ASN A 265 28.18 -16.17 -0.62
C ASN A 265 27.68 -16.59 0.77
N VAL A 266 27.41 -17.90 0.94
CA VAL A 266 27.03 -18.49 2.23
C VAL A 266 28.26 -19.06 2.92
N ASP A 267 29.03 -18.16 3.53
CA ASP A 267 30.26 -18.46 4.24
C ASP A 267 30.47 -17.46 5.40
N LYS A 268 31.45 -17.75 6.26
CA LYS A 268 31.71 -16.98 7.47
C LYS A 268 32.16 -15.54 7.21
N ASP A 269 32.85 -15.28 6.10
CA ASP A 269 33.42 -13.96 5.84
C ASP A 269 32.37 -12.96 5.35
N HIS A 270 31.26 -13.46 4.79
CA HIS A 270 30.16 -12.65 4.27
C HIS A 270 28.90 -12.63 5.16
N GLU A 271 28.93 -13.32 6.31
CA GLU A 271 27.79 -13.35 7.22
C GLU A 271 27.46 -11.94 7.77
N LYS A 272 26.17 -11.64 7.88
CA LYS A 272 25.67 -10.50 8.64
C LYS A 272 24.75 -11.01 9.74
N VAL A 273 25.14 -10.77 10.99
CA VAL A 273 24.33 -11.14 12.16
C VAL A 273 23.09 -10.27 12.21
N MET A 274 21.92 -10.90 12.21
CA MET A 274 20.66 -10.20 12.37
C MET A 274 20.27 -10.10 13.84
N SER A 275 19.68 -8.96 14.20
CA SER A 275 19.53 -8.53 15.60
C SER A 275 18.18 -8.85 16.25
N SER A 276 17.18 -9.22 15.44
CA SER A 276 15.80 -9.45 15.88
C SER A 276 15.35 -10.89 15.63
N LEU A 277 14.25 -11.27 16.29
CA LEU A 277 13.47 -12.49 16.00
C LEU A 277 12.03 -12.15 15.52
N ASP A 278 11.74 -10.86 15.36
CA ASP A 278 10.48 -10.39 14.78
C ASP A 278 10.57 -10.35 13.25
N PRO A 279 9.64 -10.98 12.51
CA PRO A 279 9.68 -10.99 11.05
C PRO A 279 9.66 -9.59 10.41
N LYS A 280 8.94 -8.61 10.97
CA LYS A 280 8.89 -7.26 10.38
C LYS A 280 10.24 -6.56 10.54
N GLU A 281 10.85 -6.65 11.72
CA GLU A 281 12.19 -6.08 11.96
C GLU A 281 13.26 -6.75 11.09
N LEU A 282 13.18 -8.08 10.92
CA LEU A 282 14.09 -8.83 10.03
C LEU A 282 13.94 -8.42 8.57
N VAL A 283 12.73 -8.12 8.09
CA VAL A 283 12.51 -7.59 6.73
C VAL A 283 13.20 -6.23 6.56
N GLU A 284 13.05 -5.32 7.51
CA GLU A 284 13.69 -3.99 7.46
C GLU A 284 15.23 -4.06 7.46
N GLU A 285 15.77 -4.99 8.26
CA GLU A 285 17.20 -5.27 8.29
C GLU A 285 17.67 -5.91 6.97
N ALA A 286 16.96 -6.90 6.45
CA ALA A 286 17.26 -7.55 5.17
C ALA A 286 17.25 -6.55 4.00
N LEU A 287 16.24 -5.67 3.92
CA LEU A 287 16.16 -4.62 2.91
C LEU A 287 17.33 -3.62 3.01
N SER A 288 17.96 -3.49 4.18
CA SER A 288 19.18 -2.69 4.34
C SER A 288 20.42 -3.35 3.73
N TYR A 289 20.40 -4.68 3.57
CA TYR A 289 21.51 -5.48 3.04
C TYR A 289 21.37 -5.87 1.58
N VAL A 290 20.13 -6.03 1.09
CA VAL A 290 19.85 -6.26 -0.34
C VAL A 290 20.42 -5.10 -1.16
N ASP A 291 20.97 -5.43 -2.33
CA ASP A 291 21.54 -4.44 -3.24
C ASP A 291 20.51 -3.36 -3.62
N ASP A 292 21.04 -2.17 -3.91
CA ASP A 292 20.22 -1.04 -4.35
C ASP A 292 19.89 -1.19 -5.85
N LEU A 293 18.91 -0.41 -6.34
CA LEU A 293 18.58 -0.37 -7.77
C LEU A 293 19.80 0.06 -8.59
N GLU A 294 19.94 -0.53 -9.79
CA GLU A 294 20.95 -0.18 -10.78
C GLU A 294 20.90 1.33 -11.05
N GLU A 295 22.08 1.97 -11.01
CA GLU A 295 22.21 3.39 -11.33
C GLU A 295 22.14 3.59 -12.85
N ILE A 296 21.22 4.44 -13.31
CA ILE A 296 21.07 4.80 -14.72
C ILE A 296 21.68 6.18 -14.92
N GLU A 297 22.75 6.27 -15.71
CA GLU A 297 23.42 7.54 -15.97
C GLU A 297 22.61 8.44 -16.91
N GLU A 298 22.80 9.76 -16.83
CA GLU A 298 22.06 10.74 -17.64
C GLU A 298 22.21 10.48 -19.15
N LYS A 299 23.38 10.02 -19.59
CA LYS A 299 23.64 9.66 -20.99
C LYS A 299 22.74 8.50 -21.47
N ASP A 300 22.50 7.51 -20.61
CA ASP A 300 21.71 6.32 -20.93
C ASP A 300 20.22 6.67 -20.98
N ILE A 301 19.79 7.68 -20.22
CA ILE A 301 18.40 8.20 -20.25
C ILE A 301 18.09 8.83 -21.60
N HIS A 302 19.01 9.58 -22.18
CA HIS A 302 18.83 10.15 -23.51
C HIS A 302 18.64 9.06 -24.57
N GLU A 303 19.44 8.00 -24.52
CA GLU A 303 19.31 6.84 -25.42
C GLU A 303 17.94 6.15 -25.24
N LEU A 304 17.48 5.97 -23.99
CA LEU A 304 16.17 5.40 -23.69
C LEU A 304 14.98 6.23 -24.22
N LEU A 305 15.14 7.54 -24.36
CA LEU A 305 14.08 8.44 -24.86
C LEU A 305 14.08 8.57 -26.39
N GLU A 306 15.21 8.28 -27.05
CA GLU A 306 15.38 8.40 -28.50
C GLU A 306 15.06 7.09 -29.25
N GLU A 307 15.19 5.93 -28.61
CA GLU A 307 14.84 4.65 -29.24
C GLU A 307 13.32 4.40 -29.26
N GLU A 308 12.72 4.38 -30.45
CA GLU A 308 11.32 3.92 -30.66
C GLU A 308 11.12 2.42 -30.34
N SER A 309 12.19 1.67 -30.11
CA SER A 309 12.17 0.20 -30.01
C SER A 309 13.02 -0.37 -28.87
N ALA A 310 13.04 0.28 -27.70
CA ALA A 310 13.63 -0.34 -26.52
C ALA A 310 13.05 -1.75 -26.34
N ASN A 311 13.90 -2.77 -26.35
CA ASN A 311 13.50 -4.17 -26.38
C ASN A 311 12.78 -4.61 -25.08
N MET A 312 12.91 -3.82 -24.03
CA MET A 312 12.26 -3.98 -22.73
C MET A 312 11.88 -2.60 -22.17
N PRO A 313 10.64 -2.39 -21.69
CA PRO A 313 10.26 -1.17 -20.99
C PRO A 313 11.19 -0.88 -19.81
N THR A 314 11.55 0.38 -19.60
CA THR A 314 12.44 0.79 -18.50
C THR A 314 11.72 1.81 -17.60
N ALA A 315 11.66 1.52 -16.31
CA ALA A 315 11.20 2.43 -15.26
C ALA A 315 12.41 3.05 -14.55
N VAL A 316 12.56 4.36 -14.71
CA VAL A 316 13.63 5.14 -14.07
C VAL A 316 13.06 5.92 -12.90
N TRP A 317 13.56 5.66 -11.70
CA TRP A 317 13.24 6.49 -10.54
C TRP A 317 14.23 7.65 -10.44
N PHE A 318 13.75 8.86 -10.70
CA PHE A 318 14.52 10.09 -10.51
C PHE A 318 14.53 10.47 -9.03
N VAL A 319 15.70 10.37 -8.41
CA VAL A 319 15.87 10.59 -6.98
C VAL A 319 16.51 11.97 -6.76
N PRO A 320 15.78 12.95 -6.19
CA PRO A 320 16.30 14.32 -6.04
C PRO A 320 17.42 14.42 -5.00
N ASN A 321 17.50 13.48 -4.05
CA ASN A 321 18.63 13.35 -3.11
C ASN A 321 18.77 11.91 -2.60
N LYS A 322 20.00 11.47 -2.31
CA LYS A 322 20.28 10.11 -1.78
C LYS A 322 19.67 9.85 -0.39
N GLU A 323 19.20 10.88 0.32
CA GLU A 323 18.53 10.72 1.63
C GLU A 323 17.11 10.17 1.49
N SER A 324 16.40 10.52 0.42
CA SER A 324 15.04 10.02 0.13
C SER A 324 14.98 8.49 0.01
N LEU A 325 16.08 7.85 -0.38
CA LEU A 325 16.21 6.39 -0.50
C LEU A 325 16.38 5.67 0.85
N LYS A 326 16.75 6.41 1.91
CA LYS A 326 16.96 5.81 3.24
C LYS A 326 15.66 5.59 4.00
N GLU A 327 14.64 6.41 3.72
CA GLU A 327 13.41 6.43 4.50
C GLU A 327 12.43 5.31 4.13
N ARG A 328 12.47 4.81 2.88
CA ARG A 328 11.59 3.74 2.38
C ARG A 328 12.41 2.79 1.53
N LYS A 329 12.69 1.56 2.00
CA LYS A 329 13.49 0.57 1.25
C LYS A 329 12.68 -0.39 0.40
N ASP A 330 11.34 -0.30 0.45
CA ASP A 330 10.43 -1.19 -0.27
C ASP A 330 10.58 -1.13 -1.80
N TYR A 331 11.14 -0.04 -2.34
CA TYR A 331 11.44 0.09 -3.77
C TYR A 331 12.37 -1.03 -4.27
N LYS A 332 13.16 -1.65 -3.39
CA LYS A 332 14.04 -2.77 -3.76
C LYS A 332 13.25 -4.01 -4.19
N ARG A 333 11.94 -4.06 -3.92
CA ARG A 333 11.02 -5.07 -4.42
C ARG A 333 10.58 -4.82 -5.86
N LEU A 334 10.75 -3.61 -6.40
CA LEU A 334 10.23 -3.25 -7.73
C LEU A 334 10.75 -4.15 -8.87
N PRO A 335 12.04 -4.52 -8.94
CA PRO A 335 12.51 -5.45 -9.99
C PRO A 335 11.81 -6.81 -9.94
N LEU A 336 11.43 -7.27 -8.74
CA LEU A 336 10.67 -8.51 -8.56
C LEU A 336 9.20 -8.33 -8.97
N LEU A 337 8.59 -7.21 -8.60
CA LEU A 337 7.18 -6.92 -8.89
C LEU A 337 6.94 -6.62 -10.38
N LEU A 338 7.98 -6.22 -11.10
CA LEU A 338 7.95 -5.84 -12.50
C LEU A 338 8.98 -6.64 -13.31
N PRO A 339 8.84 -7.97 -13.44
CA PRO A 339 9.85 -8.82 -14.07
C PRO A 339 10.06 -8.49 -15.57
N ASP A 340 9.07 -7.90 -16.22
CA ASP A 340 9.12 -7.51 -17.65
C ASP A 340 9.57 -6.05 -17.85
N VAL A 341 10.04 -5.37 -16.79
CA VAL A 341 10.45 -3.97 -16.83
C VAL A 341 11.86 -3.85 -16.22
N LYS A 342 12.78 -3.18 -16.93
CA LYS A 342 14.06 -2.79 -16.32
C LYS A 342 13.78 -1.70 -15.29
N VAL A 343 14.11 -1.92 -14.02
CA VAL A 343 13.94 -0.91 -12.98
C VAL A 343 15.31 -0.40 -12.52
N GLY A 344 15.52 0.91 -12.60
CA GLY A 344 16.74 1.56 -12.12
C GLY A 344 16.47 2.92 -11.50
N ALA A 345 17.50 3.53 -10.94
CA ALA A 345 17.43 4.84 -10.30
C ALA A 345 18.47 5.80 -10.90
N ASN A 346 18.08 7.04 -11.12
CA ASN A 346 18.99 8.14 -11.45
C ASN A 346 19.18 8.97 -10.16
N LYS A 347 20.41 9.01 -9.63
CA LYS A 347 20.72 9.43 -8.25
C LYS A 347 21.60 10.68 -8.16
#